data_AF-A0A821B4Y8-F1
#
_entry.id   AF-A0A821B4Y8-F1
#
_cell.length_a   1.000
_cell.length_b   1.000
_cell.length_c   1.000
_cell.angle_alpha   90.00
_cell.angle_beta   90.00
_cell.angle_gamma   90.00
#
_symmetry.space_group_name_H-M   'P 1'
#
loop_
_entity.id
_entity.type
_entity.pdbx_description
1 polymer ?
#
loop_
_entity_poly.entity_id
_entity_poly.type
_entity_poly.pdbx_seq_one_letter_code
_entity_poly.pdbx_strand_id
1 'polypeptide(L)'
;MDTTSKTDNEKQISQDLENKYRLPTESKKQWELRKRFLETYWDKYDEDRLLCLAQCYVNMRCLGCKYSKSLDSLIEELAKEIE
;
A
#
# COMPACT_ATOMS: atom_id res chain seq x y z
N MET A 1 17.65 -13.83 -21.87
CA MET A 1 16.22 -14.15 -22.08
C MET A 1 15.63 -14.35 -20.70
N ASP A 2 15.32 -13.28 -19.96
CA ASP A 2 14.77 -13.38 -18.59
C ASP A 2 14.00 -12.09 -18.26
N THR A 3 12.88 -11.87 -18.95
CA THR A 3 11.93 -10.78 -18.62
C THR A 3 10.53 -11.30 -18.29
N THR A 4 10.28 -12.60 -18.49
CA THR A 4 8.97 -13.21 -18.27
C THR A 4 8.68 -13.46 -16.78
N SER A 5 9.67 -13.88 -15.98
CA SER A 5 9.43 -14.34 -14.59
C SER A 5 9.16 -13.24 -13.56
N LYS A 6 9.60 -11.99 -13.81
CA LYS A 6 9.43 -10.88 -12.84
C LYS A 6 8.05 -10.22 -12.96
N THR A 7 7.60 -10.06 -14.21
CA THR A 7 6.34 -9.41 -14.57
C THR A 7 5.13 -10.26 -14.17
N ASP A 8 5.25 -11.58 -14.25
CA ASP A 8 4.16 -12.50 -13.89
C ASP A 8 3.93 -12.52 -12.37
N ASN A 9 5.00 -12.40 -11.57
CA ASN A 9 4.91 -12.34 -10.11
C ASN A 9 4.29 -11.02 -9.63
N GLU A 10 4.70 -9.88 -10.21
CA GLU A 10 4.13 -8.56 -9.88
C GLU A 10 2.62 -8.50 -10.20
N LYS A 11 2.21 -9.03 -11.35
CA LYS A 11 0.79 -9.14 -11.72
C LYS A 11 0.01 -10.04 -10.78
N GLN A 12 0.59 -11.17 -10.37
CA GLN A 12 -0.04 -12.10 -9.45
C GLN A 12 -0.27 -11.46 -8.08
N ILE A 13 0.75 -10.81 -7.51
CA ILE A 13 0.64 -10.08 -6.24
C ILE A 13 -0.44 -9.00 -6.33
N SER A 14 -0.42 -8.20 -7.40
CA SER A 14 -1.41 -7.14 -7.62
C SER A 14 -2.85 -7.67 -7.65
N GLN A 15 -3.07 -8.83 -8.27
CA GLN A 15 -4.39 -9.48 -8.32
C GLN A 15 -4.79 -10.07 -6.97
N ASP A 16 -3.86 -10.65 -6.22
CA ASP A 16 -4.13 -11.23 -4.91
C ASP A 16 -4.50 -10.15 -3.88
N LEU A 17 -3.81 -9.00 -3.92
CA LEU A 17 -4.16 -7.84 -3.10
C LEU A 17 -5.57 -7.33 -3.39
N GLU A 18 -5.93 -7.24 -4.68
CA GLU A 18 -7.28 -6.88 -5.14
C GLU A 18 -8.35 -7.78 -4.54
N ASN A 19 -8.13 -9.09 -4.63
CA ASN A 19 -9.11 -10.08 -4.19
C ASN A 19 -9.24 -10.16 -2.67
N LYS A 20 -8.13 -9.98 -1.93
CA LYS A 20 -8.09 -10.20 -0.48
C LYS A 20 -8.41 -8.96 0.35
N TYR A 21 -7.98 -7.77 -0.09
CA TYR A 21 -8.02 -6.58 0.78
C TYR A 21 -8.88 -5.43 0.28
N ARG A 22 -9.27 -5.40 -1.00
CA ARG A 22 -10.14 -4.34 -1.50
C ARG A 22 -11.50 -4.40 -0.81
N LEU A 23 -11.95 -3.27 -0.27
CA LEU A 23 -13.29 -3.19 0.33
C LEU A 23 -14.32 -2.74 -0.72
N PRO A 24 -15.55 -3.30 -0.72
CA PRO A 24 -16.59 -2.87 -1.66
C PRO A 24 -16.99 -1.39 -1.52
N THR A 25 -16.84 -0.84 -0.31
CA THR A 25 -17.20 0.54 0.03
C THR A 25 -16.04 1.53 -0.15
N GLU A 26 -14.84 1.05 -0.47
CA GLU A 26 -13.67 1.90 -0.65
C GLU A 26 -13.70 2.57 -2.03
N SER A 27 -13.43 3.88 -2.08
CA SER A 27 -13.36 4.58 -3.36
C SER A 27 -12.17 4.08 -4.18
N LYS A 28 -12.29 4.13 -5.52
CA LYS A 28 -11.21 3.73 -6.41
C LYS A 28 -9.89 4.46 -6.08
N LYS A 29 -9.94 5.77 -5.83
CA LYS A 29 -8.74 6.56 -5.49
C LYS A 29 -8.06 6.07 -4.21
N GLN A 30 -8.83 5.79 -3.17
CA GLN A 30 -8.28 5.27 -1.90
C GLN A 30 -7.65 3.90 -2.11
N TRP A 31 -8.34 3.00 -2.82
CA TRP A 31 -7.84 1.67 -3.08
C TRP A 31 -6.54 1.67 -3.89
N GLU A 32 -6.47 2.42 -5.00
CA GLU A 32 -5.25 2.49 -5.82
C GLU A 32 -4.05 3.01 -5.02
N LEU A 33 -4.28 3.99 -4.14
CA LEU A 33 -3.24 4.53 -3.27
C LEU A 33 -2.81 3.51 -2.21
N ARG A 34 -3.77 2.81 -1.59
CA ARG A 34 -3.50 1.75 -0.61
C ARG A 34 -2.75 0.59 -1.25
N LYS A 35 -3.22 0.13 -2.41
CA LYS A 35 -2.69 -1.00 -3.16
C LYS A 35 -1.24 -0.74 -3.56
N ARG A 36 -0.93 0.45 -4.07
CA ARG A 36 0.46 0.83 -4.39
C ARG A 36 1.36 0.77 -3.15
N PHE A 37 0.88 1.24 -2.00
CA PHE A 37 1.63 1.12 -0.75
C PHE A 37 1.89 -0.34 -0.39
N LEU A 38 0.88 -1.21 -0.51
CA LEU A 38 1.03 -2.65 -0.25
C LEU A 38 2.02 -3.30 -1.21
N GLU A 39 1.91 -3.04 -2.51
CA GLU A 39 2.81 -3.59 -3.55
C GLU A 39 4.27 -3.19 -3.32
N THR A 40 4.55 -1.92 -3.00
CA THR A 40 5.92 -1.41 -2.77
C THR A 40 6.60 -2.05 -1.55
N TYR A 41 5.81 -2.46 -0.55
CA TYR A 41 6.31 -2.83 0.76
C TYR A 41 5.96 -4.26 1.20
N TRP A 42 5.33 -5.05 0.32
CA TRP A 42 4.81 -6.39 0.61
C TRP A 42 5.86 -7.31 1.23
N ASP A 43 7.07 -7.33 0.67
CA ASP A 43 8.16 -8.19 1.14
C ASP A 43 9.03 -7.55 2.25
N LYS A 44 8.68 -6.33 2.71
CA LYS A 44 9.49 -5.56 3.68
C LYS A 44 8.89 -5.51 5.09
N TYR A 45 7.61 -5.83 5.25
CA TYR A 45 6.89 -5.75 6.52
C TYR A 45 5.97 -6.95 6.69
N ASP A 46 5.71 -7.32 7.95
CA ASP A 46 4.66 -8.28 8.27
C ASP A 46 3.29 -7.77 7.77
N GLU A 47 2.47 -8.68 7.26
CA GLU A 47 1.17 -8.41 6.62
C GLU A 47 0.30 -7.45 7.45
N ASP A 48 0.04 -7.78 8.72
CA ASP A 48 -0.83 -6.98 9.60
C ASP A 48 -0.29 -5.57 9.82
N ARG A 49 1.03 -5.45 9.97
CA ARG A 49 1.69 -4.15 10.17
C ARG A 49 1.60 -3.33 8.89
N LEU A 50 1.81 -3.95 7.74
CA LEU A 50 1.76 -3.30 6.45
C LEU A 50 0.35 -2.79 6.12
N LEU A 51 -0.67 -3.59 6.38
CA LEU A 51 -2.07 -3.21 6.20
C LEU A 51 -2.43 -1.98 7.06
N CYS A 52 -1.95 -1.94 8.31
CA CYS A 52 -2.14 -0.81 9.20
C CYS A 52 -1.46 0.47 8.67
N LEU A 53 -0.18 0.37 8.27
CA LEU A 53 0.58 1.49 7.70
C LEU A 53 -0.08 2.04 6.43
N ALA A 54 -0.49 1.15 5.52
CA ALA A 54 -1.16 1.52 4.28
C ALA A 54 -2.48 2.25 4.54
N GLN A 55 -3.26 1.81 5.54
CA GLN A 55 -4.50 2.49 5.91
C GLN A 55 -4.23 3.86 6.54
N CYS A 56 -3.23 3.98 7.42
CA CYS A 56 -2.82 5.26 7.99
C CYS A 56 -2.40 6.24 6.89
N TYR A 57 -1.57 5.81 5.94
CA TYR A 57 -1.17 6.62 4.79
C TYR A 57 -2.38 7.14 3.99
N VAL A 58 -3.32 6.25 3.63
CA VAL A 58 -4.52 6.67 2.89
C VAL A 58 -5.41 7.61 3.69
N ASN A 59 -5.57 7.39 5.00
CA ASN A 59 -6.33 8.29 5.87
C ASN A 59 -5.69 9.67 5.93
N MET A 60 -4.36 9.75 5.99
CA MET A 60 -3.64 11.03 5.97
C MET A 60 -3.81 11.74 4.62
N ARG A 61 -3.62 11.04 3.50
CA ARG A 61 -3.66 11.64 2.15
C ARG A 61 -5.07 11.95 1.64
N CYS A 62 -6.06 11.12 1.95
CA CYS A 62 -7.42 11.26 1.42
C CYS A 62 -8.39 11.92 2.40
N LEU A 63 -8.19 11.75 3.71
CA LEU A 63 -9.11 12.24 4.74
C LEU A 63 -8.50 13.35 5.61
N GLY A 64 -7.20 13.64 5.46
CA GLY A 64 -6.51 14.66 6.26
C GLY A 64 -6.32 14.26 7.73
N CYS A 65 -6.37 12.97 8.05
CA CYS A 65 -6.15 12.48 9.41
C CYS A 65 -4.73 12.82 9.88
N LYS A 66 -4.59 13.05 11.19
CA LYS A 66 -3.29 13.31 11.85
C LYS A 66 -3.06 12.27 12.93
N TYR A 67 -1.83 11.76 12.98
CA TYR A 67 -1.41 10.76 13.95
C TYR A 67 -0.20 11.27 14.76
N SER A 68 0.35 10.42 15.64
CA SER A 68 1.55 10.76 16.41
C SER A 68 2.73 11.13 15.50
N LYS A 69 3.59 12.06 15.93
CA LYS A 69 4.76 12.52 15.16
C LYS A 69 5.64 11.39 14.66
N SER A 70 5.86 10.35 15.47
CA SER A 70 6.68 9.19 15.09
C SER A 70 6.09 8.42 13.91
N LEU A 71 4.78 8.17 13.92
CA LEU A 71 4.08 7.51 12.82
C LEU A 71 4.03 8.41 11.58
N ASP A 72 3.74 9.69 11.76
CA ASP A 72 3.74 10.68 10.67
C ASP A 72 5.09 10.71 9.94
N SER A 73 6.20 10.85 10.67
CA SER A 73 7.55 10.82 10.10
C SER A 73 7.88 9.51 9.39
N LEU A 74 7.44 8.36 9.92
CA LEU A 74 7.61 7.07 9.25
C LEU A 74 6.83 7.01 7.93
N ILE A 75 5.57 7.44 7.93
CA ILE A 75 4.73 7.44 6.72
C ILE A 75 5.29 8.39 5.67
N GLU A 76 5.78 9.57 6.06
CA GLU A 76 6.43 10.49 5.12
C GLU A 76 7.73 9.92 4.54
N GLU A 77 8.50 9.15 5.30
CA GLU A 77 9.68 8.47 4.74
C GLU A 77 9.30 7.40 3.73
N LEU A 78 8.26 6.60 4.02
CA LEU A 78 7.78 5.56 3.13
C LEU A 78 7.08 6.14 1.88
N ALA A 79 6.44 7.31 2.00
CA ALA A 79 5.78 7.95 0.86
C ALA A 79 6.76 8.32 -0.27
N LYS A 80 8.04 8.54 0.03
CA LYS A 80 9.07 8.90 -0.97
C LYS A 80 9.31 7.85 -2.06
N GLU A 81 8.99 6.59 -1.80
CA GLU A 81 9.12 5.51 -2.79
C GLU A 81 7.81 5.27 -3.56
N ILE A 82 6.76 6.05 -3.25
CA ILE A 82 5.42 5.94 -3.82
C ILE A 82 5.07 7.17 -4.67
N GLU A 83 5.53 8.35 -4.25
CA GLU A 83 5.28 9.70 -4.81
C GLU A 83 6.53 10.30 -5.46
#